data_AF-A0A520JFW5-F1
#
_entry.id   AF-A0A520JFW5-F1
#
_cell.length_a   1.000
_cell.length_b   1.000
_cell.length_c   1.000
_cell.angle_alpha   90.00
_cell.angle_beta   90.00
_cell.angle_gamma   90.00
#
_symmetry.space_group_name_H-M   'P 1'
#
loop_
_entity.id
_entity.type
_entity.pdbx_description
1 polymer ?
#
loop_
_entity_poly.entity_id
_entity_poly.type
_entity_poly.pdbx_seq_one_letter_code
_entity_poly.pdbx_strand_id
1 'polypeptide(L)' 'LGWNGDATEAEGFAYMAVRALNGLPISFPGTTGVPKPLTGGVIHRA' A
#
# COMPACT_ATOMS: atom_id res chain seq x y z
N LEU A 1 14.51 14.77 -3.78
CA LEU A 1 14.01 13.91 -2.68
C LEU A 1 15.11 13.10 -2.01
N GLY A 2 16.22 12.78 -2.70
CA GLY A 2 17.37 12.12 -2.05
C GLY A 2 17.09 10.68 -1.62
N TRP A 3 16.15 10.01 -2.28
CA TRP A 3 15.73 8.65 -1.95
C TRP A 3 16.67 7.61 -2.56
N ASN A 4 16.72 6.44 -1.93
CA ASN A 4 17.35 5.27 -2.52
C ASN A 4 16.37 4.60 -3.50
N GLY A 5 16.64 4.74 -4.80
CA GLY A 5 15.81 4.16 -5.86
C GLY A 5 15.62 2.64 -5.73
N ASP A 6 16.69 1.93 -5.37
CA ASP A 6 16.69 0.46 -5.27
C ASP A 6 15.76 -0.06 -4.17
N ALA A 7 15.56 0.73 -3.11
CA ALA A 7 14.69 0.36 -1.99
C ALA A 7 13.24 0.86 -2.15
N THR A 8 12.98 1.74 -3.11
CA THR A 8 11.73 2.53 -3.16
C THR A 8 10.49 1.63 -3.29
N GLU A 9 10.56 0.57 -4.10
CA GLU A 9 9.44 -0.36 -4.27
C GLU A 9 9.15 -1.15 -2.98
N ALA A 10 10.20 -1.63 -2.29
CA ALA A 10 10.07 -2.34 -1.03
C ALA A 10 9.46 -1.45 0.08
N GLU A 11 9.89 -0.18 0.15
CA GLU A 11 9.30 0.81 1.05
C GLU A 11 7.81 1.08 0.72
N GLY A 12 7.45 1.08 -0.56
CA GLY A 12 6.06 1.16 -1.01
C GLY A 12 5.20 0.00 -0.50
N PHE A 13 5.70 -1.23 -0.58
CA PHE A 13 5.02 -2.40 -0.01
C PHE A 13 4.90 -2.32 1.52
N ALA A 14 5.95 -1.88 2.22
CA ALA A 14 5.91 -1.69 3.67
C ALA A 14 4.86 -0.65 4.08
N TYR A 15 4.76 0.46 3.33
CA TYR A 15 3.74 1.48 3.54
C TYR A 15 2.33 0.92 3.36
N MET A 16 2.08 0.14 2.30
CA MET A 16 0.79 -0.53 2.09
C MET A 16 0.44 -1.51 3.23
N ALA A 17 1.42 -2.25 3.76
CA ALA A 17 1.20 -3.18 4.87
C ALA A 17 0.74 -2.44 6.14
N VAL A 18 1.38 -1.33 6.51
CA VAL A 18 0.96 -0.51 7.66
C VAL A 18 -0.44 0.08 7.44
N ARG A 19 -0.76 0.50 6.22
CA ARG A 19 -2.11 0.99 5.89
C ARG A 19 -3.15 -0.11 6.01
N ALA A 20 -2.87 -1.32 5.56
CA ALA A 20 -3.75 -2.48 5.72
C ALA A 20 -4.03 -2.77 7.21
N LEU A 21 -2.99 -2.73 8.07
CA LEU A 21 -3.16 -2.88 9.53
C LEU A 21 -4.07 -1.79 10.14
N ASN A 22 -4.00 -0.58 9.61
CA ASN A 22 -4.82 0.55 10.05
C ASN A 22 -6.18 0.66 9.32
N GLY A 23 -6.53 -0.30 8.45
CA GLY A 23 -7.77 -0.26 7.66
C GLY A 23 -7.84 0.88 6.63
N LEU A 24 -6.71 1.46 6.25
CA LEU A 24 -6.63 2.60 5.34
C LEU A 24 -6.56 2.15 3.87
N PRO A 25 -7.08 2.95 2.91
CA PRO A 25 -7.07 2.57 1.49
C PRO A 25 -5.66 2.42 0.91
N ILE A 26 -5.45 1.42 0.06
CA ILE A 26 -4.21 1.19 -0.71
C ILE A 26 -4.45 1.19 -2.23
N SER A 27 -5.71 1.10 -2.67
CA SER A 27 -6.11 1.18 -4.09
C SER A 27 -7.06 2.35 -4.30
N PHE A 28 -6.85 3.12 -5.37
CA PHE A 28 -7.63 4.33 -5.66
C PHE A 28 -8.20 4.31 -7.09
N PRO A 29 -9.37 4.94 -7.32
CA PRO A 29 -10.02 4.91 -8.64
C PRO A 29 -9.13 5.42 -9.78
N GLY A 30 -8.39 6.51 -9.55
CA GLY A 30 -7.57 7.17 -10.56
C GLY A 30 -6.33 6.37 -11.01
N THR A 31 -5.92 5.34 -10.26
CA THR A 31 -4.75 4.52 -10.60
C THR A 31 -5.14 3.10 -11.05
N THR A 32 -6.17 2.52 -10.44
CA THR A 32 -6.51 1.09 -10.61
C THR A 32 -7.93 0.84 -11.16
N GLY A 33 -8.78 1.87 -11.22
CA GLY A 33 -10.17 1.73 -11.65
C GLY A 33 -11.13 1.14 -10.60
N VAL A 34 -10.71 0.96 -9.35
CA VAL A 34 -11.61 0.56 -8.25
C VAL A 34 -12.75 1.58 -8.06
N PRO A 35 -13.97 1.17 -7.66
CA PRO A 35 -15.14 2.06 -7.65
C PRO A 35 -15.10 3.16 -6.57
N LYS A 36 -14.31 2.97 -5.52
CA LYS A 36 -14.03 3.92 -4.43
C LYS A 36 -12.68 3.55 -3.81
N PRO A 37 -12.05 4.38 -2.95
CA PRO A 37 -10.84 3.97 -2.24
C PRO A 37 -11.06 2.65 -1.47
N LEU A 38 -10.22 1.65 -1.74
CA LEU A 38 -10.31 0.32 -1.12
C LEU A 38 -9.06 0.00 -0.30
N THR A 39 -9.26 -0.61 0.87
CA THR A 39 -8.21 -1.33 1.61
C THR A 39 -7.93 -2.69 0.95
N GLY A 40 -6.96 -3.45 1.45
CA GLY A 40 -6.63 -4.79 0.95
C GLY A 40 -5.53 -5.49 1.76
N GLY A 41 -5.05 -6.61 1.24
CA GLY A 41 -4.06 -7.47 1.90
C GLY A 41 -4.67 -8.53 2.83
N VAL A 42 -3.85 -9.51 3.23
CA VAL A 42 -4.20 -10.57 4.17
C VAL A 42 -3.15 -10.61 5.28
N ILE A 43 -3.58 -10.58 6.55
CA ILE A 43 -2.67 -10.62 7.70
C ILE A 43 -2.35 -12.07 8.04
N HIS A 44 -1.09 -12.45 7.82
CA HIS A 44 -0.52 -13.70 8.33
C HIS A 44 0.20 -13.41 9.64
N ARG A 45 -0.13 -14.18 10.69
CA ARG A 45 0.58 -14.09 11.98
C ARG A 45 1.80 -15.00 11.95
N ALA A 46 2.85 -14.56 12.64
CA ALA A 46 4.07 -15.35 12.85
C ALA A 46 3.79 -16.61 13.68
#